data_AF-A0A4Q8B9F4-F1
#
_entry.id   AF-A0A4Q8B9F4-F1
#
_cell.length_a   1.000
_cell.length_b   1.000
_cell.length_c   1.000
_cell.angle_alpha   90.00
_cell.angle_beta   90.00
_cell.angle_gamma   90.00
#
_symmetry.space_group_name_H-M   'P 1'
#
loop_
_entity.id
_entity.type
_entity.pdbx_description
1 polymer ?
#
loop_
_entity_poly.entity_id
_entity_poly.type
_entity_poly.pdbx_seq_one_letter_code
_entity_poly.pdbx_strand_id
1 'polypeptide(L)'
;MKPRIVRTHDILRYARDASPHEETLDGYLNYYFVTSSPDGSLPRIQLERGINAPANVHGPDGVRRPVVALRSSPWKAGHATNPWYDEFDLNHGRVRYYGDHKATTPGSLGTTAGNKALIEAWPLFAATSIKDRLLAPPLLLFRSVTVERDGQALVKGHVEFCGVGIIQSLEQVVQQDGNTGGSFPNLALDIAVVDASDRGDAFDMRWIDDRRNPDLDSLQANRYAPLSWSRWVREGNHAFPQIQRSVIPPPRTGS
;
A
#
# COMPACT_ATOMS: atom_id res chain seq x y z
N MET A 1 0.51 -14.47 19.44
CA MET A 1 -0.11 -14.51 18.09
C MET A 1 0.93 -14.98 17.07
N LYS A 2 0.59 -15.97 16.22
CA LYS A 2 1.49 -16.49 15.16
C LYS A 2 1.85 -15.35 14.19
N PRO A 3 3.12 -15.22 13.74
CA PRO A 3 3.49 -14.28 12.69
C PRO A 3 2.69 -14.52 11.41
N ARG A 4 2.31 -13.44 10.71
CA ARG A 4 1.63 -13.53 9.41
C ARG A 4 2.43 -12.73 8.40
N ILE A 5 3.22 -13.46 7.61
CA ILE A 5 4.27 -12.89 6.77
C ILE A 5 3.79 -12.79 5.32
N VAL A 6 4.06 -11.65 4.68
CA VAL A 6 3.94 -11.47 3.23
C VAL A 6 5.22 -10.86 2.68
N ARG A 7 5.64 -11.31 1.52
CA ARG A 7 6.84 -10.82 0.82
C ARG A 7 6.47 -10.01 -0.40
N THR A 8 7.31 -9.04 -0.73
CA THR A 8 7.23 -8.37 -2.03
C THR A 8 7.26 -9.44 -3.14
N HIS A 9 6.39 -9.31 -4.13
CA HIS A 9 6.12 -10.27 -5.20
C HIS A 9 5.31 -11.51 -4.81
N ASP A 10 4.90 -11.68 -3.55
CA ASP A 10 3.92 -12.72 -3.22
C ASP A 10 2.61 -12.44 -3.97
N ILE A 11 2.07 -13.49 -4.60
CA ILE A 11 0.75 -13.47 -5.22
C ILE A 11 -0.26 -14.01 -4.23
N LEU A 12 -1.26 -13.19 -3.93
CA LEU A 12 -2.32 -13.49 -2.99
C LEU A 12 -3.66 -13.70 -3.71
N ARG A 13 -4.43 -14.66 -3.21
CA ARG A 13 -5.83 -14.83 -3.58
C ARG A 13 -6.68 -13.82 -2.83
N TYR A 14 -7.39 -12.98 -3.57
CA TYR A 14 -8.38 -12.02 -3.05
C TYR A 14 -9.79 -12.44 -3.47
N ALA A 15 -10.51 -13.13 -2.57
CA ALA A 15 -11.92 -13.49 -2.73
C ALA A 15 -12.74 -12.81 -1.63
N ARG A 16 -13.82 -12.11 -1.98
CA ARG A 16 -14.59 -11.25 -1.06
C ARG A 16 -15.13 -12.01 0.15
N ASP A 17 -15.47 -13.28 -0.04
CA ASP A 17 -16.06 -14.21 0.92
C ASP A 17 -15.05 -15.14 1.60
N ALA A 18 -13.76 -15.06 1.24
CA ALA A 18 -12.75 -15.95 1.82
C ALA A 18 -12.68 -15.87 3.34
N SER A 19 -12.45 -17.02 3.98
CA SER A 19 -12.25 -17.13 5.42
C SER A 19 -10.90 -16.52 5.83
N PRO A 20 -10.81 -15.71 6.90
CA PRO A 20 -9.53 -15.22 7.40
C PRO A 20 -8.71 -16.28 8.17
N HIS A 21 -9.25 -17.48 8.36
CA HIS A 21 -8.57 -18.57 9.08
C HIS A 21 -7.81 -19.53 8.16
N GLU A 22 -8.06 -19.45 6.86
CA GLU A 22 -7.42 -20.30 5.85
C GLU A 22 -6.16 -19.62 5.32
N GLU A 23 -4.98 -20.16 5.62
CA GLU A 23 -3.69 -19.60 5.20
C GLU A 23 -3.55 -19.54 3.67
N THR A 24 -4.05 -20.56 2.98
CA THR A 24 -4.01 -20.66 1.52
C THR A 24 -5.41 -20.84 0.95
N LEU A 25 -5.69 -20.19 -0.18
CA LEU A 25 -6.91 -20.36 -0.96
C LEU A 25 -6.53 -20.49 -2.44
N ASP A 26 -7.07 -21.50 -3.12
CA ASP A 26 -6.77 -21.75 -4.54
C ASP A 26 -5.28 -21.97 -4.86
N GLY A 27 -4.49 -22.43 -3.89
CA GLY A 27 -3.04 -22.64 -4.03
C GLY A 27 -2.19 -21.37 -3.81
N TYR A 28 -2.81 -20.23 -3.50
CA TYR A 28 -2.13 -18.97 -3.22
C TYR A 28 -2.34 -18.54 -1.76
N LEU A 29 -1.46 -17.68 -1.25
CA LEU A 29 -1.63 -17.06 0.05
C LEU A 29 -2.95 -16.28 0.11
N ASN A 30 -3.76 -16.50 1.13
CA ASN A 30 -5.05 -15.84 1.25
C ASN A 30 -4.90 -14.41 1.79
N TYR A 31 -5.35 -13.42 1.02
CA TYR A 31 -5.29 -12.02 1.42
C TYR A 31 -5.93 -11.76 2.79
N TYR A 32 -7.09 -12.35 3.07
CA TYR A 32 -7.80 -12.10 4.33
C TYR A 32 -7.17 -12.79 5.53
N PHE A 33 -6.47 -13.91 5.33
CA PHE A 33 -5.66 -14.51 6.39
C PHE A 33 -4.53 -13.57 6.82
N VAL A 34 -3.87 -12.95 5.84
CA VAL A 34 -2.71 -12.09 6.10
C VAL A 34 -3.12 -10.75 6.71
N THR A 35 -4.24 -10.17 6.27
CA THR A 35 -4.62 -8.78 6.63
C THR A 35 -5.70 -8.64 7.71
N SER A 36 -6.42 -9.70 8.05
CA SER A 36 -7.48 -9.66 9.08
C SER A 36 -6.93 -10.03 10.45
N SER A 37 -7.63 -9.57 11.51
CA SER A 37 -7.34 -10.01 12.87
C SER A 37 -7.64 -11.51 13.00
N PRO A 38 -6.74 -12.32 13.60
CA PRO A 38 -6.93 -13.77 13.69
C PRO A 38 -8.15 -14.21 14.51
N ASP A 39 -8.58 -13.37 15.46
CA ASP A 39 -9.73 -13.61 16.33
C ASP A 39 -11.05 -13.07 15.75
N GLY A 40 -11.01 -12.44 14.57
CA GLY A 40 -12.18 -11.83 13.95
C GLY A 40 -12.74 -10.60 14.68
N SER A 41 -12.05 -10.09 15.72
CA SER A 41 -12.52 -8.97 16.53
C SER A 41 -12.58 -7.65 15.76
N LEU A 42 -11.80 -7.55 14.67
CA LEU A 42 -11.70 -6.34 13.86
C LEU A 42 -12.28 -6.58 12.46
N PRO A 43 -12.95 -5.57 11.85
CA PRO A 43 -13.47 -5.66 10.49
C PRO A 43 -12.40 -6.05 9.46
N ARG A 44 -12.79 -6.64 8.33
CA ARG A 44 -11.82 -6.98 7.28
C ARG A 44 -11.33 -5.74 6.55
N ILE A 45 -10.04 -5.68 6.20
CA ILE A 45 -9.49 -4.61 5.35
C ILE A 45 -9.83 -4.95 3.90
N GLN A 46 -10.78 -4.23 3.31
CA GLN A 46 -11.13 -4.44 1.89
C GLN A 46 -9.99 -4.02 0.97
N LEU A 47 -9.89 -4.66 -0.20
CA LEU A 47 -8.92 -4.33 -1.24
C LEU A 47 -9.63 -4.19 -2.61
N GLU A 48 -10.60 -3.29 -2.64
CA GLU A 48 -11.25 -2.88 -3.88
C GLU A 48 -10.26 -2.08 -4.76
N ARG A 49 -10.61 -1.85 -6.03
CA ARG A 49 -9.73 -1.10 -6.94
C ARG A 49 -9.56 0.34 -6.45
N GLY A 50 -8.33 0.84 -6.43
CA GLY A 50 -8.02 2.20 -5.97
C GLY A 50 -7.49 2.23 -4.53
N ILE A 51 -7.96 3.19 -3.75
CA ILE A 51 -7.47 3.51 -2.41
C ILE A 51 -8.46 2.97 -1.37
N ASN A 52 -7.98 2.15 -0.44
CA ASN A 52 -8.79 1.54 0.62
C ASN A 52 -8.24 1.96 1.98
N ALA A 53 -9.05 2.66 2.77
CA ALA A 53 -8.69 3.09 4.10
C ALA A 53 -9.72 2.57 5.12
N PRO A 54 -9.37 1.67 6.05
CA PRO A 54 -10.25 1.32 7.15
C PRO A 54 -10.47 2.54 8.07
N ALA A 55 -11.46 2.42 8.96
CA ALA A 55 -11.80 3.45 9.93
C ALA A 55 -10.59 3.86 10.81
N ASN A 56 -10.61 5.11 11.28
CA ASN A 56 -9.64 5.60 12.24
C ASN A 56 -9.75 4.85 13.57
N VAL A 57 -8.63 4.76 14.27
CA VAL A 57 -8.50 4.12 15.58
C VAL A 57 -8.18 5.20 16.60
N HIS A 58 -8.95 5.22 17.69
CA HIS A 58 -8.72 6.12 18.82
C HIS A 58 -7.83 5.40 19.82
N GLY A 59 -6.54 5.71 19.79
CA GLY A 59 -5.55 5.18 20.72
C GLY A 59 -5.30 6.10 21.91
N PRO A 60 -4.47 5.66 22.88
CA PRO A 60 -4.16 6.43 24.08
C PRO A 60 -3.46 7.77 23.81
N ASP A 61 -2.72 7.87 22.70
CA ASP A 61 -1.89 9.02 22.32
C ASP A 61 -2.43 9.82 21.13
N GLY A 62 -3.62 9.47 20.63
CA GLY A 62 -4.33 10.21 19.59
C GLY A 62 -5.13 9.33 18.62
N VAL A 63 -5.67 9.99 17.60
CA VAL A 63 -6.37 9.32 16.50
C VAL A 63 -5.35 8.95 15.43
N ARG A 64 -5.35 7.69 15.00
CA ARG A 64 -4.49 7.22 13.91
C ARG A 64 -5.29 6.49 12.85
N ARG A 65 -4.86 6.62 11.59
CA ARG A 65 -5.25 5.68 10.55
C ARG A 65 -4.32 4.46 10.64
N PRO A 66 -4.85 3.24 10.75
CA PRO A 66 -3.99 2.09 10.96
C PRO A 66 -3.17 1.75 9.70
N VAL A 67 -3.74 1.94 8.51
CA VAL A 67 -3.16 1.57 7.22
C VAL A 67 -3.92 2.23 6.09
N VAL A 68 -3.31 2.37 4.92
CA VAL A 68 -3.99 2.63 3.65
C VAL A 68 -3.53 1.57 2.66
N ALA A 69 -4.44 0.84 2.04
CA ALA A 69 -4.13 -0.19 1.05
C ALA A 69 -4.44 0.32 -0.37
N LEU A 70 -3.42 0.35 -1.21
CA LEU A 70 -3.50 0.81 -2.60
C LEU A 70 -3.54 -0.40 -3.53
N ARG A 71 -4.54 -0.47 -4.40
CA ARG A 71 -4.64 -1.50 -5.43
C ARG A 71 -4.64 -0.86 -6.81
N SER A 72 -3.53 -1.02 -7.52
CA SER A 72 -3.44 -0.66 -8.93
C SER A 72 -3.99 -1.77 -9.85
N SER A 73 -4.39 -1.36 -11.05
CA SER A 73 -4.84 -2.24 -12.12
C SER A 73 -4.01 -1.95 -13.37
N PRO A 74 -2.91 -2.68 -13.59
CA PRO A 74 -1.94 -2.37 -14.65
C PRO A 74 -2.49 -2.57 -16.06
N TRP A 75 -3.64 -3.23 -16.21
CA TRP A 75 -4.34 -3.46 -17.50
C TRP A 75 -4.70 -2.19 -18.28
N LYS A 76 -4.54 -1.01 -17.67
CA LYS A 76 -4.72 0.30 -18.33
C LYS A 76 -3.41 0.95 -18.76
N ALA A 77 -2.26 0.44 -18.32
CA ALA A 77 -0.94 0.89 -18.77
C ALA A 77 -0.65 0.29 -20.15
N GLY A 78 -0.32 1.13 -21.13
CA GLY A 78 0.03 0.69 -22.49
C GLY A 78 -1.06 0.86 -23.55
N HIS A 79 -2.27 1.32 -23.22
CA HIS A 79 -3.13 1.93 -24.24
C HIS A 79 -2.64 3.34 -24.53
N ALA A 80 -2.33 3.63 -25.79
CA ALA A 80 -1.70 4.86 -26.29
C ALA A 80 -2.44 6.19 -25.99
N THR A 81 -3.48 6.18 -25.15
CA THR A 81 -4.44 7.27 -24.94
C THR A 81 -4.52 7.79 -23.50
N ASN A 82 -3.72 7.27 -22.55
CA ASN A 82 -3.69 7.82 -21.18
C ASN A 82 -2.25 7.97 -20.65
N PRO A 83 -1.69 9.19 -20.62
CA PRO A 83 -0.35 9.43 -20.07
C PRO A 83 -0.29 9.25 -18.55
N TRP A 84 -1.43 9.07 -17.88
CA TRP A 84 -1.53 8.96 -16.43
C TRP A 84 -1.85 7.52 -16.01
N TYR A 85 -0.81 6.72 -15.80
CA TYR A 85 -0.90 5.36 -15.27
C TYR A 85 0.02 5.20 -14.07
N ASP A 86 -0.32 4.30 -13.15
CA ASP A 86 0.54 4.04 -12.00
C ASP A 86 1.81 3.32 -12.46
N GLU A 87 2.96 3.78 -11.99
CA GLU A 87 4.26 3.20 -12.30
C GLU A 87 4.83 2.48 -11.09
N PHE A 88 5.29 1.24 -11.28
CA PHE A 88 5.87 0.42 -10.22
C PHE A 88 7.29 0.00 -10.61
N ASP A 89 8.27 0.79 -10.17
CA ASP A 89 9.69 0.47 -10.29
C ASP A 89 10.19 -0.09 -8.94
N LEU A 90 9.80 -1.33 -8.66
CA LEU A 90 10.10 -1.99 -7.40
C LEU A 90 11.61 -2.23 -7.23
N ASN A 91 12.36 -2.38 -8.33
CA ASN A 91 13.81 -2.58 -8.29
C ASN A 91 14.55 -1.38 -7.68
N HIS A 92 14.02 -0.16 -7.89
CA HIS A 92 14.53 1.06 -7.26
C HIS A 92 13.64 1.55 -6.12
N GLY A 93 12.66 0.74 -5.70
CA GLY A 93 11.74 1.04 -4.61
C GLY A 93 10.91 2.30 -4.85
N ARG A 94 10.49 2.56 -6.10
CA ARG A 94 9.73 3.76 -6.49
C ARG A 94 8.36 3.37 -7.04
N VAL A 95 7.33 4.05 -6.58
CA VAL A 95 5.98 3.92 -7.14
C VAL A 95 5.41 5.32 -7.38
N ARG A 96 4.96 5.59 -8.61
CA ARG A 96 4.13 6.76 -8.93
C ARG A 96 2.69 6.32 -8.93
N TYR A 97 1.85 6.89 -8.07
CA TYR A 97 0.44 6.49 -7.93
C TYR A 97 -0.49 7.68 -8.12
N TYR A 98 -1.59 7.48 -8.85
CA TYR A 98 -2.58 8.52 -9.08
C TYR A 98 -3.85 8.32 -8.27
N GLY A 99 -4.41 9.44 -7.81
CA GLY A 99 -5.61 9.47 -6.97
C GLY A 99 -6.88 8.94 -7.65
N ASP A 100 -7.94 8.82 -6.84
CA ASP A 100 -9.24 8.29 -7.26
C ASP A 100 -10.21 9.35 -7.81
N HIS A 101 -9.78 10.60 -7.99
CA HIS A 101 -10.59 11.61 -8.69
C HIS A 101 -10.66 11.26 -10.18
N LYS A 102 -11.86 11.39 -10.77
CA LYS A 102 -12.16 11.14 -12.19
C LYS A 102 -12.92 12.31 -12.78
N ALA A 103 -12.96 12.42 -14.11
CA ALA A 103 -13.76 13.45 -14.79
C ALA A 103 -15.24 13.46 -14.39
N THR A 104 -15.79 12.30 -14.03
CA THR A 104 -17.19 12.14 -13.58
C THR A 104 -17.38 12.37 -12.08
N THR A 105 -16.30 12.61 -11.33
CA THR A 105 -16.38 12.83 -9.90
C THR A 105 -16.96 14.23 -9.63
N PRO A 106 -18.07 14.34 -8.88
CA PRO A 106 -18.60 15.65 -8.54
C PRO A 106 -17.74 16.34 -7.46
N GLY A 107 -17.66 17.66 -7.55
CA GLY A 107 -17.01 18.51 -6.55
C GLY A 107 -15.51 18.72 -6.75
N SER A 108 -14.84 19.21 -5.71
CA SER A 108 -13.42 19.57 -5.74
C SER A 108 -12.51 18.36 -5.46
N LEU A 109 -11.21 18.55 -5.69
CA LEU A 109 -10.19 17.58 -5.30
C LEU A 109 -10.28 17.26 -3.80
N GLY A 110 -10.23 15.97 -3.45
CA GLY A 110 -10.35 15.51 -2.06
C GLY A 110 -11.78 15.21 -1.59
N THR A 111 -12.79 15.30 -2.45
CA THR A 111 -14.16 14.84 -2.13
C THR A 111 -14.30 13.32 -2.13
N THR A 112 -13.49 12.62 -2.93
CA THR A 112 -13.44 11.16 -2.96
C THR A 112 -12.79 10.62 -1.69
N ALA A 113 -13.30 9.49 -1.20
CA ALA A 113 -12.82 8.89 0.04
C ALA A 113 -11.31 8.56 -0.03
N GLY A 114 -10.81 8.12 -1.18
CA GLY A 114 -9.40 7.80 -1.37
C GLY A 114 -8.50 9.03 -1.31
N ASN A 115 -8.74 10.04 -2.14
CA ASN A 115 -7.94 11.27 -2.11
C ASN A 115 -8.05 12.00 -0.76
N LYS A 116 -9.23 12.01 -0.14
CA LYS A 116 -9.38 12.51 1.24
C LYS A 116 -8.43 11.77 2.19
N ALA A 117 -8.37 10.44 2.08
CA ALA A 117 -7.52 9.64 2.95
C ALA A 117 -6.02 9.91 2.76
N LEU A 118 -5.59 10.18 1.51
CA LEU A 118 -4.20 10.52 1.17
C LEU A 118 -3.84 11.94 1.63
N ILE A 119 -4.73 12.92 1.44
CA ILE A 119 -4.55 14.30 1.91
C ILE A 119 -4.43 14.34 3.43
N GLU A 120 -5.26 13.58 4.15
CA GLU A 120 -5.19 13.47 5.61
C GLU A 120 -3.89 12.80 6.10
N ALA A 121 -3.34 11.85 5.33
CA ALA A 121 -2.12 11.14 5.70
C ALA A 121 -0.85 11.96 5.41
N TRP A 122 -0.86 12.80 4.37
CA TRP A 122 0.32 13.53 3.89
C TRP A 122 1.04 14.36 4.96
N PRO A 123 0.36 15.15 5.82
CA PRO A 123 1.04 15.89 6.89
C PRO A 123 1.88 15.01 7.82
N LEU A 124 1.46 13.75 8.04
CA LEU A 124 2.19 12.81 8.90
C LEU A 124 3.46 12.28 8.21
N PHE A 125 3.43 12.15 6.88
CA PHE A 125 4.60 11.78 6.09
C PHE A 125 5.60 12.93 5.94
N ALA A 126 5.10 14.16 5.80
CA ALA A 126 5.92 15.37 5.70
C ALA A 126 6.37 15.92 7.07
N ALA A 127 5.98 15.29 8.18
CA ALA A 127 6.23 15.81 9.51
C ALA A 127 7.72 15.80 9.91
N THR A 128 8.13 16.84 10.61
CA THR A 128 9.47 16.95 11.23
C THR A 128 9.54 16.27 12.60
N SER A 129 8.40 16.07 13.27
CA SER A 129 8.33 15.44 14.59
C SER A 129 8.24 13.91 14.50
N ILE A 130 8.90 13.22 15.44
CA ILE A 130 8.80 11.75 15.57
C ILE A 130 7.36 11.35 15.92
N LYS A 131 6.70 12.14 16.78
CA LYS A 131 5.33 11.87 17.25
C LYS A 131 4.34 11.78 16.09
N ASP A 132 4.43 12.69 15.13
CA ASP A 132 3.51 12.68 13.99
C ASP A 132 3.86 11.55 13.00
N ARG A 133 5.15 11.26 12.79
CA ARG A 133 5.56 10.14 11.92
C ARG A 133 5.16 8.77 12.48
N LEU A 134 5.12 8.60 13.81
CA LEU A 134 4.57 7.39 14.43
C LEU A 134 3.10 7.13 14.06
N LEU A 135 2.34 8.21 13.87
CA LEU A 135 0.93 8.15 13.50
C LEU A 135 0.71 7.90 12.00
N ALA A 136 1.71 8.12 11.14
CA ALA A 136 1.58 7.95 9.71
C ALA A 136 1.13 6.52 9.33
N PRO A 137 0.08 6.36 8.51
CA PRO A 137 -0.40 5.05 8.12
C PRO A 137 0.56 4.41 7.09
N PRO A 138 1.06 3.18 7.28
CA PRO A 138 1.77 2.49 6.21
C PRO A 138 0.90 2.33 4.98
N LEU A 139 1.48 2.54 3.79
CA LEU A 139 0.82 2.27 2.53
C LEU A 139 1.10 0.82 2.10
N LEU A 140 0.11 -0.07 2.17
CA LEU A 140 0.26 -1.41 1.60
C LEU A 140 0.00 -1.33 0.10
N LEU A 141 0.98 -1.71 -0.71
CA LEU A 141 0.92 -1.57 -2.16
C LEU A 141 0.56 -2.91 -2.79
N PHE A 142 -0.43 -2.91 -3.68
CA PHE A 142 -0.85 -4.08 -4.43
C PHE A 142 -1.09 -3.73 -5.89
N ARG A 143 -0.87 -4.70 -6.78
CA ARG A 143 -1.34 -4.63 -8.17
C ARG A 143 -2.10 -5.88 -8.55
N SER A 144 -3.12 -5.73 -9.39
CA SER A 144 -3.84 -6.90 -9.92
C SER A 144 -2.95 -7.63 -10.91
N VAL A 145 -2.92 -8.97 -10.83
CA VAL A 145 -2.10 -9.83 -11.71
C VAL A 145 -2.94 -10.95 -12.32
N THR A 146 -2.57 -11.38 -13.52
CA THR A 146 -3.09 -12.61 -14.13
C THR A 146 -2.23 -13.77 -13.65
N VAL A 147 -2.87 -14.86 -13.27
CA VAL A 147 -2.19 -16.12 -12.96
C VAL A 147 -2.66 -17.20 -13.91
N GLU A 148 -1.79 -18.14 -14.24
CA GLU A 148 -2.15 -19.34 -14.98
C GLU A 148 -2.47 -20.47 -14.00
N ARG A 149 -3.62 -21.13 -14.18
CA ARG A 149 -4.02 -22.30 -13.40
C ARG A 149 -4.73 -23.29 -14.31
N ASP A 150 -4.30 -24.55 -14.29
CA ASP A 150 -4.89 -25.63 -15.11
C ASP A 150 -5.00 -25.29 -16.61
N GLY A 151 -4.01 -24.55 -17.12
CA GLY A 151 -3.96 -24.08 -18.52
C GLY A 151 -4.89 -22.91 -18.84
N GLN A 152 -5.48 -22.26 -17.83
CA GLN A 152 -6.34 -21.09 -17.97
C GLN A 152 -5.76 -19.84 -17.33
N ALA A 153 -5.77 -18.75 -18.10
CA ALA A 153 -5.39 -17.41 -17.64
C ALA A 153 -6.50 -16.79 -16.78
N LEU A 154 -6.27 -16.69 -15.47
CA LEU A 154 -7.17 -16.08 -14.50
C LEU A 154 -6.83 -14.59 -14.31
N VAL A 155 -7.52 -13.73 -15.06
CA VAL A 155 -7.31 -12.26 -15.06
C VAL A 155 -7.85 -11.51 -13.84
N LYS A 156 -8.58 -12.20 -12.95
CA LYS A 156 -9.23 -11.64 -11.76
C LYS A 156 -8.98 -12.54 -10.55
N GLY A 157 -9.18 -11.98 -9.36
CA GLY A 157 -9.14 -12.72 -8.09
C GLY A 157 -7.75 -12.83 -7.47
N HIS A 158 -6.71 -12.31 -8.12
CA HIS A 158 -5.33 -12.33 -7.64
C HIS A 158 -4.72 -10.93 -7.60
N VAL A 159 -3.89 -10.70 -6.58
CA VAL A 159 -3.13 -9.47 -6.40
C VAL A 159 -1.70 -9.83 -6.01
N GLU A 160 -0.73 -9.07 -6.51
CA GLU A 160 0.65 -9.15 -6.07
C GLU A 160 0.88 -8.09 -5.00
N PHE A 161 1.54 -8.45 -3.89
CA PHE A 161 2.00 -7.50 -2.90
C PHE A 161 3.30 -6.82 -3.37
N CYS A 162 3.28 -5.49 -3.44
CA CYS A 162 4.37 -4.67 -3.97
C CYS A 162 5.22 -4.02 -2.87
N GLY A 163 5.00 -4.39 -1.60
CA GLY A 163 5.72 -3.84 -0.45
C GLY A 163 4.94 -2.77 0.31
N VAL A 164 5.63 -2.13 1.25
CA VAL A 164 5.09 -1.04 2.08
C VAL A 164 5.71 0.30 1.67
N GLY A 165 4.86 1.31 1.48
CA GLY A 165 5.25 2.63 0.98
C GLY A 165 5.24 3.75 2.02
N ILE A 166 6.12 4.73 1.79
CA ILE A 166 6.16 6.06 2.44
C ILE A 166 5.94 7.12 1.36
N ILE A 167 5.05 8.09 1.58
CA ILE A 167 4.84 9.19 0.62
C ILE A 167 6.02 10.15 0.68
N GLN A 168 6.73 10.33 -0.43
CA GLN A 168 7.82 11.31 -0.59
C GLN A 168 7.30 12.66 -1.08
N SER A 169 6.30 12.64 -1.97
CA SER A 169 5.67 13.83 -2.52
C SER A 169 4.17 13.58 -2.72
N LEU A 170 3.39 14.65 -2.61
CA LEU A 170 1.98 14.67 -2.99
C LEU A 170 1.72 15.94 -3.79
N GLU A 171 1.31 15.76 -5.04
CA GLU A 171 1.11 16.82 -6.01
C GLU A 171 -0.34 16.86 -6.48
N GLN A 172 -0.86 18.06 -6.69
CA GLN A 172 -2.09 18.24 -7.46
C GLN A 172 -1.74 18.28 -8.94
N VAL A 173 -2.39 17.46 -9.73
CA VAL A 173 -2.18 17.35 -11.18
C VAL A 173 -3.48 17.59 -11.93
N VAL A 174 -3.38 18.00 -13.19
CA VAL A 174 -4.52 18.06 -14.11
C VAL A 174 -4.39 16.90 -15.08
N GLN A 175 -5.41 16.06 -15.12
CA GLN A 175 -5.50 14.93 -16.03
C GLN A 175 -6.53 15.21 -17.11
N GLN A 176 -6.37 14.57 -18.26
CA GLN A 176 -7.34 14.63 -19.35
C GLN A 176 -7.99 13.26 -19.50
N ASP A 177 -9.32 13.22 -19.57
CA ASP A 177 -10.04 11.99 -19.83
C ASP A 177 -9.93 11.62 -21.31
N GLY A 178 -9.35 10.46 -21.61
CA GLY A 178 -9.08 10.05 -22.99
C GLY A 178 -10.33 9.81 -23.86
N ASN A 179 -11.51 9.67 -23.25
CA ASN A 179 -12.76 9.44 -23.98
C ASN A 179 -13.49 10.74 -24.29
N THR A 180 -13.56 11.65 -23.32
CA THR A 180 -14.32 12.91 -23.42
C THR A 180 -13.45 14.12 -23.79
N GLY A 181 -12.12 14.01 -23.64
CA GLY A 181 -11.18 15.11 -23.79
C GLY A 181 -11.23 16.16 -22.67
N GLY A 182 -12.13 16.00 -21.68
CA GLY A 182 -12.28 16.92 -20.56
C GLY A 182 -11.11 16.85 -19.58
N SER A 183 -10.71 17.99 -19.04
CA SER A 183 -9.68 18.07 -17.99
C SER A 183 -10.29 18.01 -16.60
N PHE A 184 -9.64 17.34 -15.67
CA PHE A 184 -10.08 17.22 -14.27
C PHE A 184 -8.87 17.19 -13.32
N PRO A 185 -9.00 17.69 -12.08
CA PRO A 185 -7.92 17.64 -11.10
C PRO A 185 -7.78 16.23 -10.51
N ASN A 186 -6.56 15.84 -10.13
CA ASN A 186 -6.32 14.63 -9.35
C ASN A 186 -5.06 14.79 -8.49
N LEU A 187 -4.73 13.76 -7.71
CA LEU A 187 -3.48 13.65 -6.99
C LEU A 187 -2.48 12.78 -7.74
N ALA A 188 -1.21 13.10 -7.62
CA ALA A 188 -0.10 12.23 -7.97
C ALA A 188 0.86 12.12 -6.78
N LEU A 189 1.32 10.91 -6.50
CA LEU A 189 2.14 10.60 -5.35
C LEU A 189 3.42 9.92 -5.80
N ASP A 190 4.57 10.39 -5.31
CA ASP A 190 5.78 9.57 -5.30
C ASP A 190 5.87 8.82 -3.99
N ILE A 191 5.97 7.50 -4.09
CA ILE A 191 6.01 6.59 -2.95
C ILE A 191 7.34 5.85 -2.97
N ALA A 192 8.08 5.93 -1.86
CA ALA A 192 9.24 5.10 -1.62
C ALA A 192 8.79 3.78 -0.96
N VAL A 193 9.06 2.66 -1.63
CA VAL A 193 8.89 1.33 -1.05
C VAL A 193 10.03 1.10 -0.06
N VAL A 194 9.69 0.75 1.17
CA VAL A 194 10.69 0.54 2.23
C VAL A 194 11.44 -0.76 2.03
N ASP A 195 12.73 -0.75 2.33
CA ASP A 195 13.57 -1.92 2.32
C ASP A 195 13.20 -2.85 3.49
N ALA A 196 13.01 -4.13 3.18
CA ALA A 196 12.83 -5.20 4.15
C ALA A 196 13.81 -6.35 3.88
N SER A 197 14.93 -6.07 3.22
CA SER A 197 15.96 -7.04 2.87
C SER A 197 16.52 -7.77 4.10
N ASP A 198 16.55 -7.10 5.26
CA ASP A 198 16.94 -7.67 6.56
C ASP A 198 16.07 -8.87 6.99
N ARG A 199 14.87 -9.00 6.41
CA ARG A 199 13.91 -10.09 6.66
C ARG A 199 13.59 -10.90 5.40
N GLY A 200 14.43 -10.80 4.36
CA GLY A 200 14.18 -11.47 3.08
C GLY A 200 12.98 -10.88 2.34
N ASP A 201 12.89 -9.54 2.30
CA ASP A 201 11.84 -8.75 1.64
C ASP A 201 10.43 -9.04 2.20
N ALA A 202 10.38 -9.32 3.50
CA ALA A 202 9.20 -9.84 4.19
C ALA A 202 8.67 -8.87 5.27
N PHE A 203 7.36 -8.78 5.35
CA PHE A 203 6.63 -7.89 6.26
C PHE A 203 5.70 -8.72 7.16
N ASP A 204 5.71 -8.41 8.46
CA ASP A 204 4.84 -9.06 9.43
C ASP A 204 3.56 -8.25 9.64
N MET A 205 2.43 -8.80 9.21
CA MET A 205 1.13 -8.13 9.29
C MET A 205 0.57 -8.03 10.70
N ARG A 206 1.21 -8.65 11.71
CA ARG A 206 0.94 -8.29 13.11
C ARG A 206 1.19 -6.81 13.38
N TRP A 207 2.02 -6.15 12.57
CA TRP A 207 2.16 -4.70 12.58
C TRP A 207 0.82 -4.00 12.31
N ILE A 208 0.07 -4.45 11.32
CA ILE A 208 -1.24 -3.88 11.00
C ILE A 208 -2.25 -4.20 12.10
N ASP A 209 -2.21 -5.41 12.69
CA ASP A 209 -3.03 -5.72 13.87
C ASP A 209 -2.81 -4.72 15.01
N ASP A 210 -1.54 -4.48 15.37
CA ASP A 210 -1.19 -3.57 16.46
C ASP A 210 -1.61 -2.13 16.13
N ARG A 211 -1.40 -1.69 14.89
CA ARG A 211 -1.88 -0.39 14.43
C ARG A 211 -3.40 -0.25 14.49
N ARG A 212 -4.14 -1.36 14.48
CA ARG A 212 -5.60 -1.37 14.60
C ARG A 212 -6.12 -1.49 16.03
N ASN A 213 -5.26 -1.78 17.00
CA ASN A 213 -5.64 -2.01 18.39
C ASN A 213 -5.79 -0.68 19.17
N PRO A 214 -7.02 -0.29 19.60
CA PRO A 214 -7.24 0.97 20.31
C PRO A 214 -6.54 1.04 21.68
N ASP A 215 -6.11 -0.08 22.24
CA ASP A 215 -5.44 -0.12 23.55
C ASP A 215 -3.93 0.14 23.46
N LEU A 216 -3.37 0.16 22.23
CA LEU A 216 -1.96 0.41 22.00
C LEU A 216 -1.71 1.87 21.60
N ASP A 217 -0.68 2.48 22.19
CA ASP A 217 -0.14 3.75 21.72
C ASP A 217 0.60 3.59 20.38
N SER A 218 0.96 4.70 19.73
CA SER A 218 1.61 4.68 18.43
C SER A 218 2.99 4.03 18.42
N LEU A 219 3.72 4.00 19.54
CA LEU A 219 5.02 3.33 19.62
C LEU A 219 4.84 1.81 19.65
N GLN A 220 3.98 1.32 20.53
CA GLN A 220 3.60 -0.09 20.63
C GLN A 220 2.99 -0.60 19.34
N ALA A 221 2.15 0.24 18.70
CA ALA A 221 1.52 -0.04 17.42
C ALA A 221 2.52 -0.31 16.28
N ASN A 222 3.78 0.14 16.41
CA ASN A 222 4.83 -0.04 15.41
C ASN A 222 5.89 -1.08 15.78
N ARG A 223 5.71 -1.88 16.86
CA ARG A 223 6.73 -2.85 17.31
C ARG A 223 7.10 -3.93 16.30
N TYR A 224 6.20 -4.29 15.37
CA TYR A 224 6.46 -5.27 14.31
C TYR A 224 6.83 -4.64 12.96
N ALA A 225 6.91 -3.31 12.88
CA ALA A 225 7.32 -2.60 11.67
C ALA A 225 8.73 -3.05 11.20
N PRO A 226 9.03 -2.95 9.90
CA PRO A 226 10.38 -3.19 9.39
C PRO A 226 11.35 -2.13 9.94
N LEU A 227 12.64 -2.48 10.03
CA LEU A 227 13.66 -1.58 10.57
C LEU A 227 13.74 -0.25 9.79
N SER A 228 13.56 -0.32 8.47
CA SER A 228 13.49 0.83 7.57
C SER A 228 12.38 1.81 7.93
N TRP A 229 11.21 1.31 8.35
CA TRP A 229 10.11 2.16 8.83
C TRP A 229 10.46 2.82 10.16
N SER A 230 10.98 2.07 11.13
CA SER A 230 11.41 2.62 12.42
C SER A 230 12.50 3.68 12.24
N ARG A 231 13.43 3.47 11.29
CA ARG A 231 14.46 4.44 10.93
C ARG A 231 13.86 5.71 10.34
N TRP A 232 12.93 5.59 9.40
CA TRP A 232 12.20 6.74 8.87
C TRP A 232 11.46 7.51 9.96
N VAL A 233 10.78 6.83 10.88
CA VAL A 233 10.10 7.48 12.00
C VAL A 233 11.08 8.31 12.83
N ARG A 234 12.30 7.82 13.06
CA ARG A 234 13.33 8.54 13.82
C ARG A 234 13.96 9.70 13.06
N GLU A 235 14.36 9.47 11.81
CA GLU A 235 15.24 10.34 11.03
C GLU A 235 14.50 11.20 9.98
N GLY A 236 13.23 10.90 9.71
CA GLY A 236 12.41 11.55 8.69
C GLY A 236 12.95 11.34 7.27
N ASN A 237 12.80 12.35 6.43
CA ASN A 237 13.13 12.26 5.00
C ASN A 237 14.64 12.10 4.72
N HIS A 238 15.50 12.41 5.69
CA HIS A 238 16.95 12.17 5.54
C HIS A 238 17.31 10.69 5.45
N ALA A 239 16.43 9.80 5.92
CA ALA A 239 16.68 8.36 5.91
C ALA A 239 16.50 7.71 4.52
N PHE A 240 15.82 8.37 3.57
CA PHE A 240 15.42 7.76 2.27
C PHE A 240 16.53 6.97 1.57
N PRO A 241 17.78 7.47 1.46
CA PRO A 241 18.86 6.73 0.79
C PRO A 241 19.18 5.35 1.41
N GLN A 242 18.78 5.11 2.66
CA GLN A 242 19.11 3.90 3.43
C GLN A 242 17.91 3.01 3.72
N ILE A 243 16.69 3.52 3.52
CA ILE A 243 15.45 2.82 3.86
C ILE A 243 14.64 2.45 2.62
N GLN A 244 15.04 2.91 1.44
CA GLN A 244 14.34 2.62 0.20
C GLN A 244 14.82 1.29 -0.36
N ARG A 245 13.87 0.44 -0.76
CA ARG A 245 14.15 -0.86 -1.39
C ARG A 245 15.03 -0.64 -2.62
N SER A 246 16.11 -1.41 -2.72
CA SER A 246 16.94 -1.47 -3.92
C SER A 246 17.33 -2.92 -4.16
N VAL A 247 17.08 -3.40 -5.38
CA VAL A 247 17.53 -4.72 -5.82
C VAL A 247 18.67 -4.50 -6.80
N ILE A 248 19.89 -4.82 -6.39
CA ILE A 248 21.03 -4.86 -7.29
C ILE A 248 20.87 -6.12 -8.15
N PRO A 249 20.79 -6.02 -9.50
CA PRO A 249 20.79 -7.19 -10.35
C PRO A 249 22.07 -8.01 -10.09
N PRO A 250 22.01 -9.35 -10.11
CA PRO A 250 23.22 -10.15 -10.01
C PRO A 250 24.20 -9.72 -11.13
N PRO A 251 25.52 -9.68 -10.86
CA PRO A 251 26.50 -9.32 -11.88
C PRO A 251 26.30 -10.24 -13.08
N ARG A 252 26.25 -9.67 -14.28
CA ARG A 252 26.17 -10.45 -15.52
C ARG A 252 27.40 -11.36 -15.57
N THR A 253 27.22 -12.66 -15.37
CA THR A 253 28.26 -13.63 -15.69
C THR A 253 28.42 -13.60 -17.20
N GLY A 254 29.53 -13.04 -17.67
CA GLY A 254 29.89 -13.01 -19.07
C GLY A 254 29.92 -14.43 -19.63
N SER A 255 29.20 -14.62 -20.74
CA SER A 255 29.33 -15.75 -21.67
C SER A 255 30.69 -15.73 -22.35
#